data_AF-A0A1E7ZFQ0-F1
#
_entry.id   AF-A0A1E7ZFQ0-F1
#
_cell.length_a   1.000
_cell.length_b   1.000
_cell.length_c   1.000
_cell.angle_alpha   90.00
_cell.angle_beta   90.00
_cell.angle_gamma   90.00
#
_symmetry.space_group_name_H-M   'P 1'
#
loop_
_entity.id
_entity.type
_entity.pdbx_description
1 polymer ?
#
loop_
_entity_poly.entity_id
_entity_poly.type
_entity_poly.pdbx_seq_one_letter_code
_entity_poly.pdbx_strand_id
1 'polypeptide(L)'
;MTTHHGTTSASPFWPIVIMALGTFTLGLTEFASMSMLPLIAASFDVSPAMAGNVISGYAIGVVIGAPLFMLLTNKTNRRTALVLFASMMFIANGLSAIATSLPEMVFYRVLSGLPHGAYFGTALLIASDMAPKGKRASYMSMVFMGLTIATIVGVPMATLVGQAMSWRVCMAIVAVLALAAAILIRFVVPSCPITQPTRLGEEFGVLKNKLVWTISGIIFVGFGGVFCIYTYLADTIINVTEAPEVTISIAMMMFGLGTTIGNWVCGRMADKSPLATTGIALVCSVGISIMYVFAAHDIYWLYLSVFCLGASVGLAAVIQSMLLDVSPTGHAMIGALVQCAFNTANAIGPWVGGSLLASGATFNETGYASALLFAGGFVMWGLSYMMMRQKSRTPQVCSSASC
;
A
#
# COMPACT_ATOMS: atom_id res chain seq x y z
N MET A 1 46.05 3.61 -23.84
CA MET A 1 45.81 4.56 -22.73
C MET A 1 44.36 5.02 -22.81
N THR A 2 43.46 4.30 -22.15
CA THR A 2 42.05 4.71 -21.99
C THR A 2 41.92 5.30 -20.59
N THR A 3 41.64 6.60 -20.55
CA THR A 3 41.50 7.39 -19.34
C THR A 3 40.26 6.95 -18.56
N HIS A 4 40.47 6.28 -17.42
CA HIS A 4 39.47 6.16 -16.38
C HIS A 4 39.17 7.55 -15.83
N HIS A 5 38.11 8.20 -16.31
CA HIS A 5 37.50 9.29 -15.57
C HIS A 5 36.88 8.71 -14.30
N GLY A 6 37.63 8.80 -13.20
CA GLY A 6 37.12 8.65 -11.87
C GLY A 6 36.11 9.76 -11.60
N THR A 7 34.84 9.49 -11.87
CA THR A 7 33.77 10.23 -11.21
C THR A 7 33.84 9.81 -9.74
N THR A 8 34.06 10.79 -8.87
CA THR A 8 33.89 10.67 -7.42
C THR A 8 32.58 9.95 -7.15
N SER A 9 32.65 8.68 -6.74
CA SER A 9 31.46 7.89 -6.44
C SER A 9 30.84 8.45 -5.17
N ALA A 10 30.00 9.48 -5.31
CA ALA A 10 29.12 9.91 -4.25
C ALA A 10 28.42 8.65 -3.73
N SER A 11 28.53 8.41 -2.42
CA SER A 11 27.92 7.25 -1.78
C SER A 11 26.46 7.12 -2.23
N PRO A 12 26.00 5.94 -2.64
CA PRO A 12 24.62 5.73 -3.12
C PRO A 12 23.57 6.01 -2.05
N PHE A 13 23.99 6.31 -0.82
CA PHE A 13 23.15 6.69 0.31
C PHE A 13 22.20 7.85 0.01
N TRP A 14 22.68 8.98 -0.51
CA TRP A 14 21.83 10.16 -0.71
C TRP A 14 20.70 9.95 -1.74
N PRO A 15 20.96 9.37 -2.93
CA PRO A 15 19.89 8.99 -3.84
C PRO A 15 18.83 8.09 -3.20
N ILE A 16 19.24 7.12 -2.37
CA ILE A 16 18.32 6.21 -1.68
C ILE A 16 17.47 6.96 -0.65
N VAL A 17 18.07 7.82 0.17
CA VAL A 17 17.35 8.66 1.15
C VAL A 17 16.32 9.55 0.46
N ILE A 18 16.67 10.13 -0.70
CA ILE A 18 15.78 11.00 -1.47
C ILE A 18 14.63 10.22 -2.11
N MET A 19 14.89 9.00 -2.61
CA MET A 19 13.81 8.10 -3.07
C MET A 19 12.93 7.63 -1.90
N ALA A 20 13.52 7.38 -0.73
CA ALA A 20 12.80 7.05 0.49
C ALA A 20 11.89 8.23 0.92
N LEU A 21 12.34 9.48 0.80
CA LEU A 21 11.51 10.66 1.04
C LEU A 21 10.25 10.65 0.17
N GLY A 22 10.34 10.29 -1.11
CA GLY A 22 9.15 10.18 -1.94
C GLY A 22 8.21 9.06 -1.52
N THR A 23 8.73 7.90 -1.10
CA THR A 23 7.89 6.83 -0.52
C THR A 23 7.29 7.21 0.84
N PHE A 24 7.99 8.03 1.63
CA PHE A 24 7.45 8.62 2.86
C PHE A 24 6.26 9.53 2.52
N THR A 25 6.42 10.41 1.53
CA THR A 25 5.33 11.29 1.07
C THR A 25 4.15 10.49 0.52
N LEU A 26 4.37 9.38 -0.17
CA LEU A 26 3.30 8.47 -0.61
C LEU A 26 2.54 7.89 0.59
N GLY A 27 3.25 7.31 1.56
CA GLY A 27 2.64 6.78 2.78
C GLY A 27 1.84 7.84 3.55
N LEU A 28 2.40 9.04 3.67
CA LEU A 28 1.72 10.15 4.33
C LEU A 28 0.44 10.55 3.58
N THR A 29 0.50 10.64 2.25
CA THR A 29 -0.65 10.96 1.39
C THR A 29 -1.78 9.96 1.54
N GLU A 30 -1.45 8.67 1.56
CA GLU A 30 -2.40 7.58 1.60
C GLU A 30 -3.06 7.46 2.99
N PHE A 31 -2.24 7.26 4.02
CA PHE A 31 -2.72 6.85 5.34
C PHE A 31 -3.17 8.02 6.23
N ALA A 32 -2.60 9.22 6.08
CA ALA A 32 -3.02 10.35 6.92
C ALA A 32 -4.47 10.74 6.68
N SER A 33 -4.95 10.61 5.44
CA SER A 33 -6.34 10.92 5.07
C SER A 33 -7.36 10.10 5.87
N MET A 34 -7.04 8.85 6.21
CA MET A 34 -7.92 7.98 7.00
C MET A 34 -8.01 8.46 8.45
N SER A 35 -6.89 8.87 9.05
CA SER A 35 -6.88 9.40 10.43
C SER A 35 -7.61 10.74 10.57
N MET A 36 -7.70 11.51 9.49
CA MET A 36 -8.33 12.82 9.45
C MET A 36 -9.75 12.76 8.85
N LEU A 37 -10.30 11.56 8.61
CA LEU A 37 -11.60 11.40 7.97
C LEU A 37 -12.73 12.16 8.69
N PRO A 38 -12.81 12.19 10.04
CA PRO A 38 -13.81 12.98 10.74
C PRO A 38 -13.70 14.49 10.46
N LEU A 39 -12.47 15.01 10.38
CA LEU A 39 -12.20 16.42 10.08
C LEU A 39 -12.62 16.78 8.65
N ILE A 40 -12.39 15.87 7.69
CA ILE A 40 -12.80 16.03 6.30
C ILE A 40 -14.33 15.99 6.19
N ALA A 41 -14.97 15.04 6.87
CA ALA A 41 -16.43 14.91 6.91
C ALA A 41 -17.10 16.17 7.45
N ALA A 42 -16.61 16.68 8.59
CA ALA A 42 -17.09 17.92 9.19
C ALA A 42 -16.87 19.15 8.29
N SER A 43 -15.72 19.23 7.60
CA SER A 43 -15.40 20.38 6.74
C SER A 43 -16.30 20.50 5.51
N PHE A 44 -16.83 19.38 5.01
CA PHE A 44 -17.72 19.35 3.85
C PHE A 44 -19.19 19.14 4.23
N ASP A 45 -19.51 19.04 5.52
CA ASP A 45 -20.85 18.74 6.04
C ASP A 45 -21.47 17.47 5.41
N VAL A 46 -20.69 16.39 5.42
CA VAL A 46 -21.08 15.09 4.84
C VAL A 46 -20.98 13.97 5.85
N SER A 47 -21.69 12.87 5.60
CA SER A 47 -21.58 11.68 6.44
C SER A 47 -20.17 11.04 6.33
N PRO A 48 -19.72 10.32 7.37
CA PRO A 48 -18.47 9.56 7.32
C PRO A 48 -18.41 8.57 6.16
N ALA A 49 -19.54 7.93 5.83
CA ALA A 49 -19.66 7.05 4.67
C ALA A 49 -19.34 7.77 3.35
N MET A 50 -19.81 9.01 3.19
CA MET A 50 -19.49 9.84 2.02
C MET A 50 -18.02 10.30 2.04
N ALA A 51 -17.50 10.70 3.20
CA ALA A 51 -16.09 11.07 3.35
C ALA A 51 -15.16 9.90 3.01
N GLY A 52 -15.56 8.66 3.31
CA GLY A 52 -14.82 7.43 2.95
C GLY A 52 -14.48 7.32 1.46
N ASN A 53 -15.26 7.97 0.58
CA ASN A 53 -14.95 8.04 -0.87
C ASN A 53 -13.63 8.76 -1.18
N VAL A 54 -13.12 9.61 -0.28
CA VAL A 54 -11.79 10.25 -0.39
C VAL A 54 -10.68 9.20 -0.36
N ILE A 55 -10.89 8.14 0.42
CA ILE A 55 -9.96 7.01 0.54
C ILE A 55 -10.09 6.11 -0.67
N SER A 56 -11.32 5.68 -1.01
CA SER A 56 -11.56 4.85 -2.20
C SER A 56 -11.13 5.53 -3.50
N GLY A 57 -11.29 6.86 -3.61
CA GLY A 57 -10.85 7.63 -4.78
C GLY A 57 -9.34 7.57 -4.98
N TYR A 58 -8.55 7.75 -3.92
CA TYR A 58 -7.10 7.57 -3.97
C TYR A 58 -6.74 6.17 -4.48
N ALA A 59 -7.35 5.16 -3.88
CA ALA A 59 -7.08 3.77 -4.16
C ALA A 59 -7.43 3.39 -5.63
N ILE A 60 -8.55 3.89 -6.16
CA ILE A 60 -8.91 3.78 -7.59
C ILE A 60 -7.83 4.42 -8.47
N GLY A 61 -7.33 5.59 -8.07
CA GLY A 61 -6.21 6.25 -8.72
C GLY A 61 -4.99 5.34 -8.84
N VAL A 62 -4.61 4.65 -7.76
CA VAL A 62 -3.47 3.72 -7.77
C VAL A 62 -3.70 2.54 -8.71
N VAL A 63 -4.90 1.93 -8.67
CA VAL A 63 -5.28 0.77 -9.50
C VAL A 63 -5.20 1.10 -11.00
N ILE A 64 -5.64 2.30 -11.38
CA ILE A 64 -5.55 2.78 -12.76
C ILE A 64 -4.12 3.18 -13.12
N GLY A 65 -3.46 3.91 -12.22
CA GLY A 65 -2.17 4.53 -12.45
C GLY A 65 -1.03 3.53 -12.61
N ALA A 66 -1.00 2.47 -11.80
CA ALA A 66 0.09 1.48 -11.83
C ALA A 66 0.30 0.85 -13.23
N PRO A 67 -0.70 0.24 -13.90
CA PRO A 67 -0.53 -0.29 -15.25
C PRO A 67 -0.39 0.82 -16.30
N LEU A 68 -1.11 1.93 -16.16
CA LEU A 68 -1.06 3.04 -17.11
C LEU A 68 0.35 3.63 -17.21
N PHE A 69 0.95 3.98 -16.08
CA PHE A 69 2.28 4.58 -16.07
C PHE A 69 3.39 3.57 -16.31
N MET A 70 3.18 2.28 -16.02
CA MET A 70 4.08 1.22 -16.52
C MET A 70 4.18 1.26 -18.05
N LEU A 71 3.06 1.41 -18.76
CA LEU A 71 3.03 1.51 -20.22
C LEU A 71 3.67 2.82 -20.71
N LEU A 72 3.22 3.95 -20.17
CA LEU A 72 3.63 5.28 -20.63
C LEU A 72 5.10 5.58 -20.37
N THR A 73 5.69 4.98 -19.33
CA THR A 73 7.08 5.24 -18.95
C THR A 73 8.07 4.12 -19.31
N ASN A 74 7.63 3.07 -20.01
CA ASN A 74 8.49 1.92 -20.38
C ASN A 74 9.76 2.29 -21.17
N LYS A 75 9.77 3.44 -21.86
CA LYS A 75 10.94 3.94 -22.62
C LYS A 75 11.55 5.20 -22.01
N THR A 76 11.00 5.69 -20.91
CA THR A 76 11.39 6.96 -20.30
C THR A 76 12.54 6.72 -19.32
N ASN A 77 13.53 7.61 -19.29
CA ASN A 77 14.58 7.56 -18.27
C ASN A 77 13.96 7.51 -16.87
N ARG A 78 14.38 6.55 -16.03
CA ARG A 78 13.73 6.28 -14.75
C ARG A 78 13.78 7.47 -13.79
N ARG A 79 14.86 8.26 -13.85
CA ARG A 79 14.95 9.52 -13.07
C ARG A 79 13.90 10.52 -13.52
N THR A 80 13.73 10.68 -14.84
CA THR A 80 12.71 11.58 -15.40
C THR A 80 11.31 11.13 -15.01
N ALA A 81 11.05 9.81 -15.03
CA ALA A 81 9.78 9.25 -14.56
C ALA A 81 9.55 9.55 -13.06
N LEU A 82 10.55 9.36 -12.19
CA LEU A 82 10.42 9.73 -10.77
C LEU A 82 10.12 11.21 -10.55
N VAL A 83 10.77 12.11 -11.29
CA VAL A 83 10.50 13.56 -11.20
C VAL A 83 9.07 13.88 -11.66
N LEU A 84 8.59 13.23 -12.74
CA LEU A 84 7.22 13.38 -13.22
C LEU A 84 6.23 12.94 -12.15
N PHE A 85 6.40 11.75 -11.58
CA PHE A 85 5.51 11.20 -10.56
C PHE A 85 5.49 12.05 -9.28
N ALA A 86 6.66 12.51 -8.80
CA ALA A 86 6.73 13.41 -7.65
C ALA A 86 6.08 14.78 -7.94
N SER A 87 6.22 15.30 -9.17
CA SER A 87 5.53 16.52 -9.60
C SER A 87 4.00 16.33 -9.65
N MET A 88 3.52 15.18 -10.12
CA MET A 88 2.10 14.84 -10.08
C MET A 88 1.57 14.79 -8.65
N MET A 89 2.33 14.18 -7.73
CA MET A 89 2.00 14.16 -6.30
C MET A 89 1.91 15.57 -5.72
N PHE A 90 2.84 16.46 -6.06
CA PHE A 90 2.80 17.87 -5.65
C PHE A 90 1.52 18.56 -6.11
N ILE A 91 1.22 18.48 -7.41
CA ILE A 91 0.04 19.13 -7.99
C ILE A 91 -1.25 18.57 -7.37
N ALA A 92 -1.41 17.25 -7.34
CA ALA A 92 -2.65 16.63 -6.88
C ALA A 92 -2.91 16.82 -5.38
N ASN A 93 -1.88 16.77 -4.53
CA ASN A 93 -2.03 17.07 -3.11
C ASN A 93 -2.24 18.58 -2.86
N GLY A 94 -1.61 19.44 -3.65
CA GLY A 94 -1.86 20.88 -3.62
C GLY A 94 -3.31 21.22 -3.97
N LEU A 95 -3.86 20.58 -5.01
CA LEU A 95 -5.27 20.67 -5.38
C LEU A 95 -6.18 20.13 -4.26
N SER A 96 -5.82 19.01 -3.65
CA SER A 96 -6.56 18.44 -2.50
C SER A 96 -6.63 19.42 -1.33
N ALA A 97 -5.56 20.15 -1.03
CA ALA A 97 -5.53 21.14 0.04
C ALA A 97 -6.53 22.28 -0.16
N ILE A 98 -6.78 22.68 -1.42
CA ILE A 98 -7.69 23.78 -1.79
C ILE A 98 -9.09 23.31 -2.23
N ALA A 99 -9.38 22.00 -2.17
CA ALA A 99 -10.66 21.45 -2.59
C ALA A 99 -11.84 22.08 -1.85
N THR A 100 -12.84 22.58 -2.57
CA THR A 100 -13.97 23.31 -1.98
C THR A 100 -15.21 22.45 -1.76
N SER A 101 -15.25 21.27 -2.37
CA SER A 101 -16.33 20.30 -2.20
C SER A 101 -15.80 18.86 -2.12
N LEU A 102 -16.62 17.95 -1.59
CA LEU A 102 -16.28 16.52 -1.54
C LEU A 102 -16.01 15.91 -2.92
N PRO A 103 -16.82 16.15 -3.99
CA PRO A 103 -16.53 15.60 -5.31
C PRO A 103 -15.19 16.07 -5.89
N GLU A 104 -14.84 17.36 -5.71
CA GLU A 104 -13.52 17.88 -6.08
C GLU A 104 -12.41 17.15 -5.33
N MET A 105 -12.55 17.02 -4.00
CA MET A 105 -11.59 16.30 -3.17
C MET A 105 -11.41 14.87 -3.66
N VAL A 106 -12.50 14.11 -3.88
CA VAL A 106 -12.44 12.74 -4.40
C VAL A 106 -11.72 12.69 -5.76
N PHE A 107 -12.01 13.61 -6.67
CA PHE A 107 -11.33 13.68 -7.96
C PHE A 107 -9.83 13.95 -7.81
N TYR A 108 -9.43 14.92 -6.98
CA TYR A 108 -8.02 15.19 -6.71
C TYR A 108 -7.31 14.04 -6.01
N ARG A 109 -8.03 13.28 -5.17
CA ARG A 109 -7.51 12.04 -4.59
C ARG A 109 -7.22 10.99 -5.65
N VAL A 110 -8.10 10.79 -6.62
CA VAL A 110 -7.82 9.93 -7.80
C VAL A 110 -6.53 10.38 -8.48
N LEU A 111 -6.37 11.68 -8.75
CA LEU A 111 -5.15 12.22 -9.36
C LEU A 111 -3.89 11.97 -8.50
N SER A 112 -4.00 12.06 -7.18
CA SER A 112 -2.88 11.84 -6.26
C SER A 112 -2.48 10.36 -6.12
N GLY A 113 -3.42 9.43 -6.37
CA GLY A 113 -3.16 7.99 -6.38
C GLY A 113 -2.49 7.50 -7.67
N LEU A 114 -2.77 8.14 -8.81
CA LEU A 114 -2.20 7.80 -10.12
C LEU A 114 -0.68 7.53 -10.13
N PRO A 115 0.19 8.39 -9.57
CA PRO A 115 1.63 8.18 -9.61
C PRO A 115 2.14 7.12 -8.63
N HIS A 116 1.33 6.65 -7.67
CA HIS A 116 1.81 5.87 -6.52
C HIS A 116 2.56 4.61 -6.93
N GLY A 117 1.88 3.62 -7.53
CA GLY A 117 2.49 2.34 -7.86
C GLY A 117 3.68 2.48 -8.82
N ALA A 118 3.62 3.44 -9.73
CA ALA A 118 4.68 3.71 -10.70
C ALA A 118 5.92 4.36 -10.08
N TYR A 119 5.74 5.32 -9.17
CA TYR A 119 6.84 5.89 -8.38
C TYR A 119 7.52 4.79 -7.58
N PHE A 120 6.72 4.00 -6.86
CA PHE A 120 7.21 2.95 -5.98
C PHE A 120 8.05 1.91 -6.74
N GLY A 121 7.52 1.37 -7.83
CA GLY A 121 8.25 0.41 -8.67
C GLY A 121 9.52 0.99 -9.28
N THR A 122 9.46 2.24 -9.78
CA THR A 122 10.62 2.90 -10.41
C THR A 122 11.75 3.17 -9.40
N ALA A 123 11.40 3.60 -8.19
CA ALA A 123 12.36 3.86 -7.12
C ALA A 123 13.07 2.58 -6.67
N LEU A 124 12.33 1.48 -6.52
CA LEU A 124 12.91 0.17 -6.18
C LEU A 124 13.84 -0.35 -7.26
N LEU A 125 13.50 -0.17 -8.54
CA LEU A 125 14.36 -0.57 -9.65
C LEU A 125 15.69 0.21 -9.63
N ILE A 126 15.64 1.54 -9.49
CA ILE A 126 16.85 2.35 -9.39
C ILE A 126 17.69 1.92 -8.17
N ALA A 127 17.08 1.72 -7.01
CA ALA A 127 17.80 1.28 -5.82
C ALA A 127 18.45 -0.10 -6.02
N SER A 128 17.77 -1.03 -6.70
CA SER A 128 18.29 -2.37 -7.01
C SER A 128 19.47 -2.33 -7.99
N ASP A 129 19.46 -1.40 -8.95
CA ASP A 129 20.52 -1.22 -9.93
C ASP A 129 21.76 -0.53 -9.33
N MET A 130 21.55 0.32 -8.32
CA MET A 130 22.62 0.96 -7.55
C MET A 130 23.28 0.02 -6.52
N ALA A 131 22.66 -1.13 -6.24
CA ALA A 131 23.10 -2.02 -5.18
C ALA A 131 24.33 -2.86 -5.60
N PRO A 132 25.34 -3.01 -4.72
CA PRO A 132 26.40 -4.00 -4.88
C PRO A 132 25.83 -5.41 -5.03
N LYS A 133 26.62 -6.31 -5.65
CA LYS A 133 26.26 -7.74 -5.76
C LYS A 133 25.88 -8.31 -4.38
N GLY A 134 24.74 -8.99 -4.32
CA GLY A 134 24.20 -9.58 -3.09
C GLY A 134 23.50 -8.61 -2.13
N LYS A 135 23.45 -7.30 -2.41
CA LYS A 135 22.84 -6.29 -1.52
C LYS A 135 21.58 -5.62 -2.07
N ARG A 136 21.01 -6.12 -3.18
CA ARG A 136 19.79 -5.57 -3.83
C ARG A 136 18.63 -5.39 -2.86
N ALA A 137 18.30 -6.44 -2.11
CA ALA A 137 17.21 -6.42 -1.14
C ALA A 137 17.40 -5.33 -0.06
N SER A 138 18.64 -5.14 0.42
CA SER A 138 18.96 -4.12 1.43
C SER A 138 18.78 -2.70 0.91
N TYR A 139 19.11 -2.44 -0.35
CA TYR A 139 18.94 -1.12 -0.96
C TYR A 139 17.47 -0.82 -1.24
N MET A 140 16.74 -1.83 -1.72
CA MET A 140 15.29 -1.76 -1.88
C MET A 140 14.60 -1.52 -0.53
N SER A 141 15.01 -2.22 0.54
CA SER A 141 14.43 -2.05 1.88
C SER A 141 14.67 -0.65 2.46
N MET A 142 15.81 -0.02 2.14
CA MET A 142 16.07 1.37 2.56
C MET A 142 15.10 2.37 1.90
N VAL A 143 14.68 2.12 0.65
CA VAL A 143 13.62 2.91 0.01
C VAL A 143 12.28 2.66 0.71
N PHE A 144 11.91 1.39 0.94
CA PHE A 144 10.70 1.01 1.70
C PHE A 144 10.64 1.62 3.12
N MET A 145 11.79 1.91 3.72
CA MET A 145 11.85 2.53 5.04
C MET A 145 11.10 3.86 5.09
N GLY A 146 11.04 4.61 3.98
CA GLY A 146 10.26 5.85 3.91
C GLY A 146 8.77 5.61 4.23
N LEU A 147 8.17 4.58 3.61
CA LEU A 147 6.79 4.17 3.90
C LEU A 147 6.61 3.73 5.37
N THR A 148 7.59 3.01 5.92
CA THR A 148 7.57 2.55 7.32
C THR A 148 7.61 3.71 8.30
N ILE A 149 8.49 4.68 8.06
CA ILE A 149 8.58 5.90 8.88
C ILE A 149 7.30 6.73 8.73
N ALA A 150 6.70 6.75 7.53
CA ALA A 150 5.43 7.44 7.31
C ALA A 150 4.33 6.86 8.19
N THR A 151 4.17 5.54 8.28
CA THR A 151 3.09 4.96 9.09
C THR A 151 3.34 5.07 10.60
N ILE A 152 4.59 4.94 11.06
CA ILE A 152 4.91 5.00 12.50
C ILE A 152 4.95 6.44 13.03
N VAL A 153 5.49 7.38 12.25
CA VAL A 153 5.77 8.75 12.71
C VAL A 153 5.00 9.77 11.88
N GLY A 154 5.06 9.67 10.56
CA GLY A 154 4.46 10.65 9.66
C GLY A 154 2.97 10.82 9.86
N VAL A 155 2.21 9.72 9.86
CA VAL A 155 0.75 9.71 10.00
C VAL A 155 0.33 10.27 11.36
N PRO A 156 0.84 9.80 12.52
CA PRO A 156 0.54 10.42 13.81
C PRO A 156 0.82 11.92 13.84
N MET A 157 1.96 12.36 13.28
CA MET A 157 2.28 13.78 13.22
C MET A 157 1.31 14.57 12.34
N ALA A 158 0.91 14.02 11.18
CA ALA A 158 -0.10 14.63 10.34
C ALA A 158 -1.48 14.66 11.01
N THR A 159 -1.85 13.62 11.77
CA THR A 159 -3.08 13.60 12.57
C THR A 159 -3.08 14.75 13.57
N LEU A 160 -2.00 14.96 14.32
CA LEU A 160 -1.87 16.07 15.28
C LEU A 160 -1.93 17.44 14.60
N VAL A 161 -1.27 17.61 13.45
CA VAL A 161 -1.36 18.87 12.67
C VAL A 161 -2.78 19.09 12.15
N GLY A 162 -3.46 18.02 11.73
CA GLY A 162 -4.85 18.06 11.26
C GLY A 162 -5.80 18.54 12.35
N GLN A 163 -5.65 18.01 13.56
CA GLN A 163 -6.44 18.37 14.75
C GLN A 163 -6.14 19.78 15.25
N ALA A 164 -4.86 20.17 15.30
CA ALA A 164 -4.45 21.48 15.82
C ALA A 164 -4.69 22.64 14.84
N MET A 165 -4.68 22.34 13.53
CA MET A 165 -4.81 23.35 12.48
C MET A 165 -5.95 22.99 11.52
N SER A 166 -5.64 22.16 10.52
CA SER A 166 -6.60 21.70 9.50
C SER A 166 -6.00 20.57 8.68
N TRP A 167 -6.83 19.64 8.23
CA TRP A 167 -6.45 18.63 7.25
C TRP A 167 -5.91 19.24 5.93
N ARG A 168 -6.32 20.48 5.59
CA ARG A 168 -5.82 21.21 4.42
C ARG A 168 -4.34 21.54 4.53
N VAL A 169 -3.89 21.94 5.73
CA VAL A 169 -2.48 22.21 6.01
C VAL A 169 -1.66 20.93 5.85
N CYS A 170 -2.20 19.79 6.28
CA CYS A 170 -1.54 18.49 6.10
C CYS A 170 -1.35 18.15 4.60
N MET A 171 -2.38 18.33 3.78
CA MET A 171 -2.29 18.12 2.32
C MET A 171 -1.28 19.08 1.67
N ALA A 172 -1.22 20.34 2.14
CA ALA A 172 -0.23 21.31 1.67
C ALA A 172 1.20 20.90 2.05
N ILE A 173 1.43 20.40 3.28
CA ILE A 173 2.73 19.88 3.72
C ILE A 173 3.15 18.70 2.84
N VAL A 174 2.24 17.75 2.59
CA VAL A 174 2.48 16.61 1.68
C VAL A 174 2.87 17.10 0.28
N ALA A 175 2.19 18.12 -0.25
CA ALA A 175 2.52 18.72 -1.54
C ALA A 175 3.94 19.31 -1.52
N VAL A 176 4.31 20.09 -0.50
CA VAL A 176 5.66 20.66 -0.36
C VAL A 176 6.73 19.58 -0.28
N LEU A 177 6.48 18.49 0.46
CA LEU A 177 7.39 17.34 0.51
C LEU A 177 7.54 16.65 -0.85
N ALA A 178 6.45 16.52 -1.61
CA ALA A 178 6.50 15.98 -2.98
C ALA A 178 7.30 16.88 -3.93
N LEU A 179 7.15 18.21 -3.82
CA LEU A 179 7.93 19.17 -4.60
C LEU A 179 9.42 19.09 -4.24
N ALA A 180 9.73 19.04 -2.94
CA ALA A 180 11.09 18.86 -2.45
C ALA A 180 11.69 17.55 -2.99
N ALA A 181 10.95 16.45 -2.95
CA ALA A 181 11.37 15.18 -3.54
C ALA A 181 11.62 15.31 -5.05
N ALA A 182 10.73 15.94 -5.82
CA ALA A 182 10.91 16.14 -7.26
C ALA A 182 12.21 16.91 -7.59
N ILE A 183 12.46 18.01 -6.86
CA ILE A 183 13.67 18.83 -7.00
C ILE A 183 14.91 18.01 -6.64
N LEU A 184 14.92 17.37 -5.47
CA LEU A 184 16.06 16.60 -4.98
C LEU A 184 16.37 15.40 -5.88
N ILE A 185 15.35 14.71 -6.40
CA ILE A 185 15.52 13.61 -7.37
C ILE A 185 16.18 14.12 -8.64
N ARG A 186 15.76 15.28 -9.16
CA ARG A 186 16.32 15.85 -10.39
C ARG A 186 17.83 16.09 -10.28
N PHE A 187 18.30 16.55 -9.12
CA PHE A 187 19.68 16.97 -8.91
C PHE A 187 20.59 15.89 -8.32
N VAL A 188 20.07 15.00 -7.46
CA VAL A 188 20.91 14.04 -6.71
C VAL A 188 20.79 12.62 -7.24
N VAL A 189 19.61 12.19 -7.70
CA VAL A 189 19.44 10.83 -8.23
C VAL A 189 20.14 10.76 -9.60
N PRO A 190 20.96 9.71 -9.86
CA PRO A 190 21.67 9.58 -11.12
C PRO A 190 20.70 9.36 -12.29
N SER A 191 21.09 9.82 -13.48
CA SER A 191 20.37 9.50 -14.71
C SER A 191 20.41 8.00 -14.95
N CYS A 192 19.25 7.38 -15.19
CA CYS A 192 19.14 5.95 -15.44
C CYS A 192 18.36 5.71 -16.75
N PRO A 193 19.03 5.83 -17.92
CA PRO A 193 18.41 5.56 -19.21
C PRO A 193 18.01 4.10 -19.34
N ILE A 194 16.88 3.83 -19.97
CA ILE A 194 16.43 2.47 -20.25
C ILE A 194 17.17 1.95 -21.49
N THR A 195 17.99 0.91 -21.32
CA THR A 195 18.76 0.28 -22.40
C THR A 195 18.03 -0.87 -23.08
N GLN A 196 17.12 -1.54 -22.36
CA GLN A 196 16.25 -2.58 -22.88
C GLN A 196 14.84 -2.36 -22.33
N PRO A 197 13.91 -1.79 -23.12
CA PRO A 197 12.51 -1.67 -22.72
C PRO A 197 11.91 -3.05 -22.47
N THR A 198 11.04 -3.15 -21.48
CA THR A 198 10.39 -4.41 -21.14
C THR A 198 9.45 -4.83 -22.27
N ARG A 199 9.47 -6.12 -22.63
CA ARG A 199 8.57 -6.69 -23.64
C ARG A 199 7.17 -6.82 -23.06
N LEU A 200 6.31 -5.87 -23.38
CA LEU A 200 4.94 -5.79 -22.83
C LEU A 200 4.14 -7.09 -23.06
N GLY A 201 4.31 -7.76 -24.21
CA GLY A 201 3.62 -9.04 -24.48
C GLY A 201 3.95 -10.13 -23.47
N GLU A 202 5.19 -10.18 -22.98
CA GLU A 202 5.63 -11.16 -21.96
C GLU A 202 5.11 -10.76 -20.57
N GLU A 203 5.06 -9.45 -20.26
CA GLU A 203 4.53 -8.90 -19.00
C GLU A 203 3.03 -9.17 -18.84
N PHE A 204 2.21 -8.88 -19.86
CA PHE A 204 0.77 -9.14 -19.82
C PHE A 204 0.43 -10.63 -19.93
N GLY A 205 1.35 -11.46 -20.40
CA GLY A 205 1.18 -12.91 -20.51
C GLY A 205 0.86 -13.57 -19.15
N VAL A 206 1.38 -13.02 -18.06
CA VAL A 206 1.16 -13.52 -16.69
C VAL A 206 -0.32 -13.50 -16.30
N LEU A 207 -1.08 -12.52 -16.76
CA LEU A 207 -2.51 -12.40 -16.44
C LEU A 207 -3.36 -13.54 -17.02
N LYS A 208 -2.84 -14.33 -17.96
CA LYS A 208 -3.54 -15.52 -18.49
C LYS A 208 -3.57 -16.67 -17.48
N ASN A 209 -2.69 -16.65 -16.48
CA ASN A 209 -2.61 -17.72 -15.49
C ASN A 209 -3.70 -17.55 -14.42
N LYS A 210 -4.65 -18.49 -14.38
CA LYS A 210 -5.75 -18.48 -13.41
C LYS A 210 -5.28 -18.45 -11.94
N LEU A 211 -4.11 -19.04 -11.65
CA LEU A 211 -3.56 -19.08 -10.30
C LEU A 211 -3.19 -17.67 -9.81
N VAL A 212 -2.72 -16.80 -10.70
CA VAL A 212 -2.42 -15.39 -10.41
C VAL A 212 -3.66 -14.67 -9.89
N TRP A 213 -4.81 -14.86 -10.54
CA TRP A 213 -6.06 -14.24 -10.10
C TRP A 213 -6.57 -14.77 -8.76
N THR A 214 -6.45 -16.07 -8.50
CA THR A 214 -6.88 -16.61 -7.20
C THR A 214 -5.99 -16.11 -6.05
N ILE A 215 -4.67 -16.06 -6.26
CA ILE A 215 -3.73 -15.53 -5.26
C ILE A 215 -3.95 -14.02 -5.06
N SER A 216 -4.09 -13.25 -6.14
CA SER A 216 -4.43 -11.82 -6.04
C SER A 216 -5.81 -11.61 -5.38
N GLY A 217 -6.74 -12.55 -5.56
CA GLY A 217 -8.04 -12.61 -4.90
C GLY A 217 -7.96 -12.60 -3.37
N ILE A 218 -6.92 -13.22 -2.81
CA ILE A 218 -6.65 -13.19 -1.36
C ILE A 218 -6.46 -11.74 -0.91
N ILE A 219 -5.73 -10.92 -1.68
CA ILE A 219 -5.53 -9.51 -1.38
C ILE A 219 -6.81 -8.72 -1.69
N PHE A 220 -7.38 -8.84 -2.90
CA PHE A 220 -8.55 -8.07 -3.33
C PHE A 220 -9.68 -8.06 -2.30
N VAL A 221 -9.98 -9.24 -1.75
CA VAL A 221 -11.08 -9.41 -0.79
C VAL A 221 -10.56 -9.35 0.64
N GLY A 222 -9.53 -10.14 0.96
CA GLY A 222 -9.04 -10.29 2.33
C GLY A 222 -8.51 -9.00 2.94
N PHE A 223 -7.65 -8.30 2.21
CA PHE A 223 -7.03 -7.07 2.71
C PHE A 223 -7.98 -5.89 2.83
N GLY A 224 -9.16 -5.97 2.21
CA GLY A 224 -10.21 -4.97 2.40
C GLY A 224 -10.60 -4.85 3.88
N GLY A 225 -10.43 -5.92 4.67
CA GLY A 225 -10.69 -5.89 6.11
C GLY A 225 -9.79 -4.93 6.89
N VAL A 226 -8.50 -4.83 6.53
CA VAL A 226 -7.58 -3.86 7.15
C VAL A 226 -8.09 -2.45 6.92
N PHE A 227 -8.34 -2.11 5.66
CA PHE A 227 -8.73 -0.76 5.26
C PHE A 227 -10.15 -0.40 5.71
N CYS A 228 -11.04 -1.38 5.90
CA CYS A 228 -12.36 -1.18 6.48
C CYS A 228 -12.27 -0.61 7.90
N ILE A 229 -11.55 -1.28 8.80
CA ILE A 229 -11.37 -0.80 10.18
C ILE A 229 -10.55 0.48 10.20
N TYR A 230 -9.40 0.48 9.52
CA TYR A 230 -8.44 1.57 9.63
C TYR A 230 -8.99 2.92 9.11
N THR A 231 -9.88 2.88 8.11
CA THR A 231 -10.52 4.09 7.57
C THR A 231 -11.44 4.78 8.57
N TYR A 232 -12.20 4.01 9.36
CA TYR A 232 -13.17 4.53 10.33
C TYR A 232 -12.68 4.42 11.78
N LEU A 233 -11.38 4.17 11.97
CA LEU A 233 -10.77 4.01 13.29
C LEU A 233 -10.85 5.31 14.10
N ALA A 234 -10.60 6.45 13.47
CA ALA A 234 -10.73 7.76 14.12
C ALA A 234 -12.16 8.00 14.61
N ASP A 235 -13.16 7.70 13.77
CA ASP A 235 -14.57 7.79 14.17
C ASP A 235 -14.92 6.81 15.30
N THR A 236 -14.34 5.60 15.31
CA THR A 236 -14.54 4.63 16.39
C THR A 236 -14.00 5.18 17.73
N ILE A 237 -12.80 5.76 17.71
CA ILE A 237 -12.17 6.34 18.90
C ILE A 237 -13.02 7.49 19.47
N ILE A 238 -13.55 8.36 18.61
CA ILE A 238 -14.34 9.52 19.04
C ILE A 238 -15.73 9.12 19.50
N ASN A 239 -16.43 8.27 18.75
CA ASN A 239 -17.87 8.05 18.92
C ASN A 239 -18.23 6.76 19.67
N VAL A 240 -17.30 5.81 19.83
CA VAL A 240 -17.56 4.54 20.52
C VAL A 240 -16.68 4.41 21.76
N THR A 241 -15.37 4.67 21.61
CA THR A 241 -14.45 4.67 22.77
C THR A 241 -14.63 5.93 23.62
N GLU A 242 -15.18 7.00 23.04
CA GLU A 242 -15.32 8.32 23.67
C GLU A 242 -14.00 8.84 24.26
N ALA A 243 -12.89 8.51 23.60
CA ALA A 243 -11.55 8.86 24.04
C ALA A 243 -11.09 10.19 23.45
N PRO A 244 -10.16 10.92 24.11
CA PRO A 244 -9.65 12.19 23.59
C PRO A 244 -9.02 12.06 22.21
N GLU A 245 -9.24 13.02 21.31
CA GLU A 245 -8.77 12.98 19.92
C GLU A 245 -7.27 12.70 19.75
N VAL A 246 -6.43 13.14 20.69
CA VAL A 246 -4.97 12.88 20.67
C VAL A 246 -4.63 11.39 20.65
N THR A 247 -5.53 10.54 21.16
CA THR A 247 -5.38 9.08 21.20
C THR A 247 -5.40 8.44 19.81
N ILE A 248 -5.98 9.11 18.80
CA ILE A 248 -5.99 8.68 17.40
C ILE A 248 -4.56 8.55 16.89
N SER A 249 -3.73 9.55 17.14
CA SER A 249 -2.32 9.57 16.73
C SER A 249 -1.54 8.38 17.30
N ILE A 250 -1.83 7.98 18.55
CA ILE A 250 -1.23 6.80 19.17
C ILE A 250 -1.73 5.52 18.49
N ALA A 251 -3.03 5.41 18.18
CA ALA A 251 -3.57 4.25 17.45
C ALA A 251 -2.91 4.08 16.08
N MET A 252 -2.70 5.18 15.34
CA MET A 252 -2.01 5.16 14.04
C MET A 252 -0.54 4.70 14.18
N MET A 253 0.14 5.13 15.26
CA MET A 253 1.48 4.64 15.58
C MET A 253 1.48 3.13 15.88
N MET A 254 0.52 2.65 16.66
CA MET A 254 0.38 1.22 16.97
C MET A 254 0.14 0.39 15.70
N PHE A 255 -0.66 0.89 14.76
CA PHE A 255 -0.84 0.26 13.45
C PHE A 255 0.47 0.17 12.65
N GLY A 256 1.26 1.26 12.61
CA GLY A 256 2.57 1.29 11.96
C GLY A 256 3.59 0.33 12.59
N LEU A 257 3.65 0.28 13.93
CA LEU A 257 4.49 -0.66 14.67
C LEU A 257 4.06 -2.11 14.40
N GLY A 258 2.76 -2.37 14.42
CA GLY A 258 2.16 -3.65 14.05
C GLY A 258 2.58 -4.07 12.65
N THR A 259 2.42 -3.20 11.66
CA THR A 259 2.82 -3.44 10.26
C THR A 259 4.30 -3.83 10.15
N THR A 260 5.17 -3.16 10.89
CA THR A 260 6.61 -3.40 10.86
C THR A 260 6.98 -4.75 11.45
N ILE A 261 6.46 -5.06 12.64
CA ILE A 261 6.72 -6.33 13.32
C ILE A 261 6.07 -7.48 12.56
N GLY A 262 4.84 -7.29 12.08
CA GLY A 262 4.11 -8.26 11.27
C GLY A 262 4.84 -8.62 9.97
N ASN A 263 5.36 -7.64 9.23
CA ASN A 263 6.19 -7.89 8.05
C ASN A 263 7.36 -8.85 8.36
N TRP A 264 8.03 -8.64 9.49
CA TRP A 264 9.14 -9.49 9.90
C TRP A 264 8.70 -10.89 10.35
N VAL A 265 7.64 -10.99 11.15
CA VAL A 265 7.11 -12.27 11.64
C VAL A 265 6.54 -13.10 10.48
N CYS A 266 5.69 -12.51 9.64
CA CYS A 266 5.10 -13.18 8.50
C CYS A 266 6.16 -13.62 7.50
N GLY A 267 7.20 -12.82 7.24
CA GLY A 267 8.32 -13.22 6.39
C GLY A 267 9.04 -14.46 6.92
N ARG A 268 9.38 -14.47 8.21
CA ARG A 268 10.03 -15.62 8.89
C ARG A 268 9.18 -16.89 8.86
N MET A 269 7.86 -16.77 9.00
CA MET A 269 6.94 -17.91 8.91
C MET A 269 6.80 -18.40 7.46
N ALA A 270 6.76 -17.47 6.51
CA ALA A 270 6.64 -17.77 5.09
C ALA A 270 7.86 -18.51 4.53
N ASP A 271 9.06 -18.26 5.05
CA ASP A 271 10.26 -19.02 4.68
C ASP A 271 10.09 -20.55 4.85
N LYS A 272 9.22 -20.99 5.77
CA LYS A 272 8.87 -22.41 5.95
C LYS A 272 7.73 -22.85 5.03
N SER A 273 6.64 -22.09 5.00
CA SER A 273 5.49 -22.37 4.14
C SER A 273 4.69 -21.09 3.89
N PRO A 274 4.84 -20.45 2.70
CA PRO A 274 4.09 -19.24 2.37
C PRO A 274 2.58 -19.47 2.40
N LEU A 275 2.15 -20.63 1.89
CA LEU A 275 0.75 -21.00 1.78
C LEU A 275 0.11 -21.24 3.15
N ALA A 276 0.75 -22.00 4.05
CA ALA A 276 0.22 -22.22 5.40
C ALA A 276 0.23 -20.93 6.24
N THR A 277 1.30 -20.13 6.12
CA THR A 277 1.41 -18.82 6.79
C THR A 277 0.26 -17.92 6.39
N THR A 278 -0.08 -17.89 5.10
CA THR A 278 -1.19 -17.08 4.59
C THR A 278 -2.54 -17.51 5.17
N GLY A 279 -2.82 -18.81 5.20
CA GLY A 279 -4.08 -19.33 5.76
C GLY A 279 -4.22 -19.06 7.25
N ILE A 280 -3.17 -19.30 8.04
CA ILE A 280 -3.16 -19.05 9.50
C ILE A 280 -3.39 -17.57 9.78
N ALA A 281 -2.65 -16.69 9.09
CA ALA A 281 -2.75 -15.26 9.32
C ALA A 281 -4.13 -14.71 8.94
N LEU A 282 -4.77 -15.21 7.87
CA LEU A 282 -6.14 -14.81 7.52
C LEU A 282 -7.15 -15.20 8.61
N VAL A 283 -7.04 -16.41 9.18
CA VAL A 283 -7.90 -16.84 10.30
C VAL A 283 -7.65 -15.98 11.54
N CYS A 284 -6.39 -15.68 11.85
CA CYS A 284 -6.05 -14.75 12.92
C CYS A 284 -6.64 -13.36 12.67
N SER A 285 -6.58 -12.84 11.43
CA SER A 285 -7.17 -11.56 11.07
C SER A 285 -8.68 -11.52 11.26
N VAL A 286 -9.41 -12.60 10.93
CA VAL A 286 -10.85 -12.72 11.25
C VAL A 286 -11.06 -12.58 12.77
N GLY A 287 -10.27 -13.29 13.58
CA GLY A 287 -10.34 -13.20 15.04
C GLY A 287 -10.04 -11.80 15.57
N ILE A 288 -9.01 -11.14 15.03
CA ILE A 288 -8.62 -9.77 15.37
C ILE A 288 -9.75 -8.78 15.02
N SER A 289 -10.38 -8.93 13.85
CA SER A 289 -11.49 -8.07 13.43
C SER A 289 -12.75 -8.24 14.29
N ILE A 290 -13.01 -9.45 14.79
CA ILE A 290 -14.09 -9.69 15.77
C ILE A 290 -13.70 -9.09 17.12
N MET A 291 -12.47 -9.31 17.58
CA MET A 291 -11.93 -8.74 18.82
C MET A 291 -12.01 -7.21 18.82
N TYR A 292 -11.76 -6.56 17.67
CA TYR A 292 -11.89 -5.12 17.49
C TYR A 292 -13.26 -4.58 17.92
N VAL A 293 -14.36 -5.28 17.59
CA VAL A 293 -15.72 -4.82 17.90
C VAL A 293 -15.91 -4.63 19.41
N PHE A 294 -15.37 -5.56 20.20
CA PHE A 294 -15.45 -5.52 21.66
C PHE A 294 -14.40 -4.59 22.25
N ALA A 295 -13.16 -4.65 21.73
CA ALA A 295 -12.04 -3.83 22.16
C ALA A 295 -12.28 -2.32 21.96
N ALA A 296 -13.16 -1.93 21.04
CA ALA A 296 -13.50 -0.53 20.78
C ALA A 296 -14.05 0.25 21.99
N HIS A 297 -14.47 -0.42 23.06
CA HIS A 297 -14.99 0.24 24.27
C HIS A 297 -13.88 0.59 25.29
N ASP A 298 -12.64 0.13 25.06
CA ASP A 298 -11.49 0.42 25.93
C ASP A 298 -10.26 0.74 25.08
N ILE A 299 -9.69 1.93 25.28
CA ILE A 299 -8.61 2.45 24.43
C ILE A 299 -7.36 1.55 24.42
N TYR A 300 -7.05 0.86 25.53
CA TYR A 300 -5.85 0.01 25.61
C TYR A 300 -6.06 -1.29 24.83
N TRP A 301 -7.23 -1.90 24.95
CA TRP A 301 -7.59 -3.07 24.14
C TRP A 301 -7.70 -2.70 22.66
N LEU A 302 -8.21 -1.51 22.35
CA LEU A 302 -8.27 -1.00 20.98
C LEU A 302 -6.86 -0.85 20.39
N TYR A 303 -5.90 -0.29 21.13
CA TYR A 303 -4.50 -0.20 20.68
C TYR A 303 -3.88 -1.57 20.39
N LEU A 304 -4.12 -2.57 21.25
CA LEU A 304 -3.66 -3.92 20.99
C LEU A 304 -4.30 -4.51 19.73
N SER A 305 -5.61 -4.30 19.55
CA SER A 305 -6.33 -4.77 18.36
C SER A 305 -5.81 -4.12 17.08
N VAL A 306 -5.58 -2.81 17.09
CA VAL A 306 -5.03 -2.04 15.96
C VAL A 306 -3.58 -2.44 15.66
N PHE A 307 -2.77 -2.73 16.67
CA PHE A 307 -1.43 -3.29 16.49
C PHE A 307 -1.49 -4.66 15.78
N CYS A 308 -2.34 -5.56 16.26
CA CYS A 308 -2.54 -6.87 15.65
C CYS A 308 -3.10 -6.76 14.22
N LEU A 309 -3.99 -5.80 13.98
CA LEU A 309 -4.50 -5.49 12.65
C LEU A 309 -3.37 -5.03 11.73
N GLY A 310 -2.51 -4.12 12.20
CA GLY A 310 -1.31 -3.71 11.47
C GLY A 310 -0.40 -4.91 11.18
N ALA A 311 -0.20 -5.81 12.13
CA ALA A 311 0.63 -7.00 11.93
C ALA A 311 0.14 -7.91 10.80
N SER A 312 -1.16 -7.93 10.52
CA SER A 312 -1.72 -8.68 9.38
C SER A 312 -1.24 -8.16 8.02
N VAL A 313 -0.78 -6.90 7.93
CA VAL A 313 -0.22 -6.33 6.70
C VAL A 313 1.05 -7.04 6.25
N GLY A 314 1.71 -7.75 7.17
CA GLY A 314 2.82 -8.66 6.89
C GLY A 314 2.58 -9.66 5.76
N LEU A 315 1.32 -10.03 5.51
CA LEU A 315 0.93 -10.93 4.44
C LEU A 315 1.21 -10.40 3.03
N ALA A 316 1.35 -9.08 2.86
CA ALA A 316 1.65 -8.46 1.57
C ALA A 316 2.91 -9.03 0.91
N ALA A 317 3.99 -9.08 1.66
CA ALA A 317 5.28 -9.57 1.18
C ALA A 317 5.21 -11.07 0.84
N VAL A 318 4.48 -11.84 1.66
CA VAL A 318 4.29 -13.29 1.46
C VAL A 318 3.55 -13.56 0.16
N ILE A 319 2.43 -12.86 -0.07
CA ILE A 319 1.62 -13.03 -1.28
C ILE A 319 2.38 -12.55 -2.52
N GLN A 320 3.15 -11.46 -2.41
CA GLN A 320 4.02 -11.01 -3.50
C GLN A 320 5.04 -12.10 -3.89
N SER A 321 5.68 -12.74 -2.91
CA SER A 321 6.60 -13.87 -3.18
C SER A 321 5.87 -15.01 -3.90
N MET A 322 4.69 -15.40 -3.40
CA MET A 322 3.91 -16.48 -4.01
C MET A 322 3.53 -16.17 -5.47
N LEU A 323 3.23 -14.92 -5.81
CA LEU A 323 2.93 -14.52 -7.19
C LEU A 323 4.16 -14.58 -8.09
N LEU A 324 5.34 -14.19 -7.58
CA LEU A 324 6.60 -14.28 -8.32
C LEU A 324 6.95 -15.74 -8.64
N ASP A 325 6.66 -16.68 -7.73
CA ASP A 325 6.91 -18.11 -7.96
C ASP A 325 5.98 -18.75 -9.00
N VAL A 326 4.86 -18.09 -9.35
CA VAL A 326 3.86 -18.62 -10.27
C VAL A 326 4.20 -18.39 -11.74
N SER A 327 5.08 -17.43 -12.06
CA SER A 327 5.50 -17.15 -13.43
C SER A 327 6.98 -16.75 -13.51
N PRO A 328 7.79 -17.44 -14.35
CA PRO A 328 9.21 -17.10 -14.53
C PRO A 328 9.43 -15.81 -15.35
N THR A 329 8.37 -15.26 -15.97
CA THR A 329 8.38 -14.01 -16.73
C THR A 329 7.33 -13.03 -16.20
N GLY A 330 7.46 -11.75 -16.56
CA GLY A 330 6.46 -10.72 -16.25
C GLY A 330 6.48 -10.21 -14.81
N HIS A 331 7.66 -10.16 -14.18
CA HIS A 331 7.82 -9.74 -12.79
C HIS A 331 7.39 -8.28 -12.56
N ALA A 332 7.50 -7.40 -13.55
CA ALA A 332 7.06 -6.01 -13.40
C ALA A 332 5.52 -5.93 -13.33
N MET A 333 4.82 -6.72 -14.15
CA MET A 333 3.37 -6.84 -14.11
C MET A 333 2.88 -7.49 -12.82
N ILE A 334 3.59 -8.48 -12.29
CA ILE A 334 3.28 -9.05 -10.97
C ILE A 334 3.39 -7.99 -9.88
N GLY A 335 4.47 -7.20 -9.88
CA GLY A 335 4.63 -6.09 -8.93
C GLY A 335 3.50 -5.07 -9.01
N ALA A 336 3.09 -4.68 -10.22
CA ALA A 336 1.96 -3.77 -10.42
C ALA A 336 0.63 -4.40 -10.01
N LEU A 337 0.41 -5.69 -10.30
CA LEU A 337 -0.80 -6.41 -9.93
C LEU A 337 -0.94 -6.49 -8.41
N VAL A 338 0.15 -6.68 -7.66
CA VAL A 338 0.13 -6.64 -6.19
C VAL A 338 -0.33 -5.26 -5.71
N GLN A 339 0.23 -4.18 -6.27
CA GLN A 339 -0.18 -2.81 -5.92
C GLN A 339 -1.65 -2.53 -6.25
N CYS A 340 -2.10 -2.98 -7.42
CA CYS A 340 -3.51 -2.93 -7.78
C CYS A 340 -4.36 -3.73 -6.82
N ALA A 341 -3.95 -4.93 -6.42
CA ALA A 341 -4.73 -5.76 -5.52
C ALA A 341 -4.89 -5.14 -4.13
N PHE A 342 -3.80 -4.60 -3.58
CA PHE A 342 -3.81 -3.87 -2.31
C PHE A 342 -4.69 -2.63 -2.35
N ASN A 343 -4.63 -1.88 -3.44
CA ASN A 343 -5.42 -0.66 -3.57
C ASN A 343 -6.88 -0.95 -3.95
N THR A 344 -7.18 -2.02 -4.68
CA THR A 344 -8.57 -2.46 -4.82
C THR A 344 -9.15 -2.86 -3.46
N ALA A 345 -8.38 -3.53 -2.60
CA ALA A 345 -8.77 -3.74 -1.21
C ALA A 345 -8.95 -2.43 -0.43
N ASN A 346 -8.06 -1.44 -0.64
CA ASN A 346 -8.16 -0.09 -0.07
C ASN A 346 -9.32 0.74 -0.68
N ALA A 347 -9.96 0.27 -1.76
CA ALA A 347 -11.21 0.85 -2.26
C ALA A 347 -12.44 0.13 -1.67
N ILE A 348 -12.39 -1.21 -1.62
CA ILE A 348 -13.47 -2.08 -1.13
C ILE A 348 -13.68 -1.89 0.37
N GLY A 349 -12.62 -1.86 1.17
CA GLY A 349 -12.70 -1.75 2.63
C GLY A 349 -13.49 -0.51 3.09
N PRO A 350 -13.07 0.72 2.73
CA PRO A 350 -13.81 1.94 3.04
C PRO A 350 -15.24 1.91 2.50
N TRP A 351 -15.46 1.38 1.30
CA TRP A 351 -16.78 1.33 0.69
C TRP A 351 -17.74 0.39 1.42
N VAL A 352 -17.30 -0.82 1.78
CA VAL A 352 -18.08 -1.78 2.57
C VAL A 352 -18.34 -1.23 3.98
N GLY A 353 -17.32 -0.70 4.65
CA GLY A 353 -17.48 -0.08 5.97
C GLY A 353 -18.44 1.10 5.92
N GLY A 354 -18.31 1.99 4.93
CA GLY A 354 -19.18 3.14 4.76
C GLY A 354 -20.63 2.74 4.43
N SER A 355 -20.82 1.70 3.63
CA SER A 355 -22.16 1.15 3.34
C SER A 355 -22.82 0.58 4.59
N LEU A 356 -22.05 -0.10 5.44
CA LEU A 356 -22.51 -0.60 6.73
C LEU A 356 -22.93 0.57 7.65
N LEU A 357 -22.10 1.60 7.76
CA LEU A 357 -22.41 2.80 8.55
C LEU A 357 -23.65 3.55 8.02
N ALA A 358 -23.80 3.64 6.70
CA ALA A 358 -24.98 4.25 6.07
C ALA A 358 -26.28 3.48 6.38
N SER A 359 -26.19 2.19 6.74
CA SER A 359 -27.35 1.40 7.17
C SER A 359 -27.73 1.60 8.65
N GLY A 360 -27.02 2.47 9.38
CA GLY A 360 -27.26 2.77 10.79
C GLY A 360 -26.40 1.98 11.77
N ALA A 361 -25.40 1.25 11.27
CA ALA A 361 -24.44 0.55 12.12
C ALA A 361 -23.53 1.53 12.87
N THR A 362 -23.03 1.09 14.00
CA THR A 362 -22.03 1.77 14.83
C THR A 362 -20.62 1.61 14.27
N PHE A 363 -19.69 2.52 14.59
CA PHE A 363 -18.35 2.53 13.99
C PHE A 363 -17.51 1.29 14.30
N ASN A 364 -17.65 0.71 15.50
CA ASN A 364 -16.95 -0.52 15.86
C ASN A 364 -17.45 -1.75 15.09
N GLU A 365 -18.68 -1.74 14.56
CA GLU A 365 -19.23 -2.83 13.74
C GLU A 365 -18.55 -2.96 12.36
N THR A 366 -17.74 -1.98 11.96
CA THR A 366 -16.79 -2.13 10.85
C THR A 366 -15.84 -3.33 11.05
N GLY A 367 -15.64 -3.76 12.30
CA GLY A 367 -14.97 -5.02 12.63
C GLY A 367 -15.66 -6.26 12.07
N TYR A 368 -17.00 -6.32 12.05
CA TYR A 368 -17.72 -7.43 11.44
C TYR A 368 -17.59 -7.44 9.92
N ALA A 369 -17.70 -6.28 9.28
CA ALA A 369 -17.43 -6.15 7.84
C ALA A 369 -15.99 -6.58 7.51
N SER A 370 -15.03 -6.18 8.35
CA SER A 370 -13.64 -6.58 8.21
C SER A 370 -13.43 -8.09 8.34
N ALA A 371 -14.08 -8.72 9.33
CA ALA A 371 -14.05 -10.16 9.51
C ALA A 371 -14.62 -10.91 8.29
N LEU A 372 -15.72 -10.44 7.71
CA LEU A 372 -16.30 -11.00 6.48
C LEU A 372 -15.35 -10.88 5.29
N LEU A 373 -14.67 -9.74 5.14
CA LEU A 373 -13.68 -9.53 4.09
C LEU A 373 -12.48 -10.48 4.24
N PHE A 374 -11.91 -10.61 5.44
CA PHE A 374 -10.84 -11.57 5.71
C PHE A 374 -11.29 -13.02 5.50
N ALA A 375 -12.53 -13.38 5.87
CA ALA A 375 -13.10 -14.69 5.59
C ALA A 375 -13.24 -14.94 4.08
N GLY A 376 -13.63 -13.93 3.30
CA GLY A 376 -13.61 -13.98 1.84
C GLY A 376 -12.20 -14.21 1.28
N GLY A 377 -11.20 -13.53 1.84
CA GLY A 377 -9.79 -13.78 1.55
C GLY A 377 -9.36 -15.22 1.85
N PHE A 378 -9.84 -15.79 2.97
CA PHE A 378 -9.60 -17.19 3.33
C PHE A 378 -10.24 -18.18 2.36
N VAL A 379 -11.44 -17.89 1.84
CA VAL A 379 -12.07 -18.68 0.78
C VAL A 379 -11.21 -18.65 -0.49
N MET A 380 -10.73 -17.48 -0.90
CA MET A 380 -9.83 -17.35 -2.06
C MET A 380 -8.53 -18.13 -1.85
N TRP A 381 -7.97 -18.09 -0.65
CA TRP A 381 -6.81 -18.89 -0.27
C TRP A 381 -7.09 -20.40 -0.38
N GLY A 382 -8.26 -20.86 0.07
CA GLY A 382 -8.69 -22.25 -0.07
C GLY A 382 -8.79 -22.70 -1.52
N LEU A 383 -9.31 -21.85 -2.41
CA LEU A 383 -9.34 -22.10 -3.85
C LEU A 383 -7.93 -22.21 -4.44
N SER A 384 -7.03 -21.28 -4.11
CA SER A 384 -5.63 -21.35 -4.53
C SER A 384 -4.94 -22.62 -4.05
N TYR A 385 -5.19 -23.04 -2.80
CA TYR A 385 -4.67 -24.27 -2.23
C TYR A 385 -5.13 -25.51 -3.01
N MET A 386 -6.42 -25.59 -3.33
CA MET A 386 -6.99 -26.68 -4.12
C MET A 386 -6.38 -26.75 -5.53
N MET A 387 -6.23 -25.61 -6.20
CA MET A 387 -5.63 -25.53 -7.53
C MET A 387 -4.15 -25.94 -7.56
N MET A 388 -3.37 -25.50 -6.56
CA MET A 388 -1.96 -25.90 -6.43
C MET A 388 -1.85 -27.42 -6.18
N ARG A 389 -2.70 -27.98 -5.32
CA ARG A 389 -2.74 -29.44 -5.06
C ARG A 389 -3.11 -30.27 -6.29
N GLN A 390 -4.07 -29.80 -7.10
CA GLN A 390 -4.46 -30.50 -8.33
C GLN A 390 -3.30 -30.54 -9.33
N LYS A 391 -2.56 -29.43 -9.48
CA LYS A 391 -1.42 -29.35 -10.40
C LYS A 391 -0.27 -30.27 -10.01
N SER A 392 -0.05 -30.50 -8.71
CA SER A 392 0.93 -31.48 -8.21
C SER A 392 0.47 -32.95 -8.33
N ARG A 393 -0.82 -33.20 -8.54
CA ARG A 393 -1.38 -34.55 -8.69
C ARG A 393 -1.47 -35.03 -10.14
N THR A 394 -1.41 -34.13 -11.11
CA THR A 394 -1.32 -34.52 -12.52
C THR A 394 0.07 -35.11 -12.77
N PRO A 395 0.22 -36.42 -13.05
CA PRO A 395 1.52 -36.99 -13.34
C PRO A 395 2.06 -36.29 -14.59
N GLN A 396 3.31 -35.80 -14.55
CA GLN A 396 4.05 -35.57 -15.77
C GLN A 396 4.08 -36.92 -16.50
N VAL A 397 3.29 -37.05 -17.55
CA VAL A 397 3.44 -38.16 -18.49
C VAL A 397 4.89 -38.07 -18.97
N CYS A 398 5.71 -39.05 -18.57
CA CYS A 398 7.04 -39.24 -19.11
C CYS A 398 6.94 -39.23 -20.64
N SER A 399 7.34 -38.14 -21.27
CA SER A 399 7.68 -38.15 -22.69
C SER A 399 9.03 -38.85 -22.82
N SER A 400 9.01 -40.18 -22.67
CA SER A 400 10.07 -41.05 -23.17
C SER A 400 9.88 -41.17 -24.68
N ALA A 401 10.40 -40.20 -25.43
CA ALA A 401 10.55 -40.31 -26.88
C ALA A 401 11.71 -39.44 -27.36
N SER A 402 12.93 -39.85 -27.01
CA SER A 402 14.19 -39.54 -27.74
C SER A 402 15.33 -40.37 -27.15
N CYS A 403 15.40 -41.64 -27.58
CA CYS A 403 16.66 -42.36 -27.74
C CYS A 403 16.86 -42.59 -29.23
#